data_AF-A0A3N7H901-F1
#
_entry.id   AF-A0A3N7H901-F1
#
_cell.length_a   1.000
_cell.length_b   1.000
_cell.length_c   1.000
_cell.angle_alpha   90.00
_cell.angle_beta   90.00
_cell.angle_gamma   90.00
#
_symmetry.space_group_name_H-M   'P 1'
#
loop_
_entity.id
_entity.type
_entity.pdbx_description
1 polymer ?
#
loop_
_entity_poly.entity_id
_entity_poly.type
_entity_poly.pdbx_seq_one_letter_code
_entity_poly.pdbx_strand_id
1 'polypeptide(L)'
;MNRERLRPVATSKQEIGLFIGCLLVMSVLYSTPRLVAHGLTLDLINELVVDCTIMSLSCFPIWWLHFTVLAHWPLKKRFALHVVTAACYYGIWVALYQIYNPLVGKPMMSGLQVLQNAGPNLLFYVQVFSILHIYHFFRERESQLLREKALTDLAHQSEINALKAQIQPHFLFNTLNSISASLPPKQEKTRILIAKLADTFRYALRATQETLVPLSSELEFIQIYLTLEQARFGKRLRFHIEADPGLERTQVPPLLLQPLVENALKHAIEPSLDGGQVR
;
A
#
# COMPACT_ATOMS: atom_id res chain seq x y z
N MET A 1 24.43 -3.48 -13.36
CA MET A 1 23.50 -4.49 -13.91
C MET A 1 23.13 -5.47 -12.79
N ASN A 2 21.84 -5.73 -12.62
CA ASN A 2 21.14 -5.95 -11.36
C ASN A 2 21.35 -7.36 -10.74
N ARG A 3 22.08 -7.48 -9.63
CA ARG A 3 22.32 -8.76 -8.89
C ARG A 3 21.20 -9.16 -7.92
N GLU A 4 20.13 -8.36 -7.78
CA GLU A 4 19.04 -8.67 -6.84
C GLU A 4 17.96 -9.63 -7.38
N ARG A 5 18.04 -10.08 -8.64
CA ARG A 5 17.00 -10.93 -9.26
C ARG A 5 17.09 -12.43 -8.99
N LEU A 6 18.08 -12.89 -8.21
CA LEU A 6 18.27 -14.30 -7.88
C LEU A 6 18.02 -14.57 -6.38
N ARG A 7 17.01 -13.95 -5.78
CA ARG A 7 16.47 -14.49 -4.53
C ARG A 7 15.67 -15.73 -4.88
N PRO A 8 15.96 -16.92 -4.32
CA PRO A 8 15.05 -18.04 -4.43
C PRO A 8 13.71 -17.55 -3.90
N VAL A 9 12.66 -17.68 -4.71
CA VAL A 9 11.28 -17.45 -4.26
C VAL A 9 11.08 -18.45 -3.14
N ALA A 10 11.22 -17.99 -1.89
CA ALA A 10 10.90 -18.81 -0.74
C ALA A 10 9.42 -19.17 -0.92
N THR A 11 9.14 -20.47 -1.09
CA THR A 11 7.78 -21.00 -1.19
C THR A 11 6.95 -20.39 -0.07
N SER A 12 5.98 -19.55 -0.42
CA SER A 12 5.12 -18.93 0.59
C SER A 12 4.37 -20.05 1.33
N LYS A 13 4.17 -19.93 2.65
CA LYS A 13 3.30 -20.85 3.40
C LYS A 13 1.92 -21.00 2.74
N GLN A 14 1.46 -19.96 2.06
CA GLN A 14 0.21 -19.95 1.30
C GLN A 14 0.28 -20.80 0.02
N GLU A 15 1.42 -20.85 -0.69
CA GLU A 15 1.58 -21.70 -1.88
C GLU A 15 1.53 -23.19 -1.50
N ILE A 16 2.19 -23.55 -0.40
CA ILE A 16 2.14 -24.91 0.15
C ILE A 16 0.70 -25.25 0.56
N GLY A 17 0.00 -24.32 1.21
CA GLY A 17 -1.41 -24.49 1.58
C GLY A 17 -2.33 -24.69 0.36
N LEU A 18 -2.15 -23.92 -0.71
CA LEU A 18 -2.91 -24.08 -1.96
C LEU A 18 -2.64 -25.43 -2.62
N PHE A 19 -1.38 -25.86 -2.63
CA PHE A 19 -0.97 -27.15 -3.19
C PHE A 19 -1.59 -28.33 -2.42
N ILE A 20 -1.49 -28.32 -1.09
CA ILE A 20 -2.11 -29.32 -0.22
C ILE A 20 -3.63 -29.32 -0.39
N GLY A 21 -4.26 -28.14 -0.47
CA GLY A 21 -5.71 -28.03 -0.71
C GLY A 21 -6.14 -28.69 -2.03
N CYS A 22 -5.41 -28.44 -3.12
CA CYS A 22 -5.70 -29.07 -4.41
C CYS A 22 -5.50 -30.59 -4.37
N LEU A 23 -4.44 -31.07 -3.70
CA LEU A 23 -4.19 -32.49 -3.51
C LEU A 23 -5.35 -33.16 -2.77
N LEU A 24 -5.81 -32.58 -1.66
CA LEU A 24 -6.93 -33.11 -0.88
C LEU A 24 -8.23 -33.15 -1.69
N VAL A 25 -8.52 -32.12 -2.48
CA VAL A 25 -9.72 -32.08 -3.34
C VAL A 25 -9.68 -33.19 -4.38
N MET A 26 -8.57 -33.36 -5.10
CA MET A 26 -8.44 -34.41 -6.12
C MET A 26 -8.40 -35.81 -5.51
N SER A 27 -7.75 -35.96 -4.37
CA SER A 27 -7.71 -37.18 -3.56
C SER A 27 -9.11 -37.64 -3.15
N VAL A 28 -9.97 -36.74 -2.68
CA VAL A 28 -11.38 -37.03 -2.37
C VAL A 28 -12.13 -37.41 -3.64
N LEU A 29 -12.04 -36.61 -4.72
CA LEU A 29 -12.73 -36.88 -5.99
C LEU A 29 -12.39 -38.28 -6.53
N TYR A 30 -11.12 -38.64 -6.55
CA TYR A 30 -10.64 -39.91 -7.10
C TYR A 30 -11.03 -41.12 -6.23
N SER A 31 -11.04 -40.94 -4.90
CA SER A 31 -11.41 -42.01 -3.96
C SER A 31 -12.92 -42.18 -3.78
N THR A 32 -13.76 -41.21 -4.18
CA THR A 32 -15.22 -41.26 -3.96
C THR A 32 -15.91 -42.55 -4.39
N PRO A 33 -15.68 -43.15 -5.58
CA PRO A 33 -16.42 -44.35 -5.99
C PRO A 33 -16.05 -45.57 -5.13
N ARG A 34 -14.77 -45.69 -4.75
CA ARG A 34 -14.27 -46.77 -3.89
C ARG A 34 -14.70 -46.58 -2.44
N LEU A 35 -14.64 -45.36 -1.94
CA LEU A 35 -15.05 -45.01 -0.58
C LEU A 35 -16.54 -45.31 -0.37
N VAL A 36 -17.39 -44.99 -1.35
CA VAL A 36 -18.83 -45.30 -1.30
C VAL A 36 -19.08 -46.81 -1.38
N ALA A 37 -18.31 -47.53 -2.20
CA ALA A 37 -18.55 -48.96 -2.41
C ALA A 37 -17.99 -49.86 -1.29
N HIS A 38 -16.86 -49.49 -0.65
CA HIS A 38 -16.13 -50.37 0.26
C HIS A 38 -15.81 -49.72 1.63
N GLY A 39 -16.20 -48.46 1.85
CA GLY A 39 -15.86 -47.72 3.06
C GLY A 39 -14.39 -47.27 3.11
N LEU A 40 -13.97 -46.72 4.25
CA LEU A 40 -12.59 -46.28 4.48
C LEU A 40 -11.73 -47.46 4.96
N THR A 41 -10.88 -47.99 4.09
CA THR A 41 -9.96 -49.09 4.42
C THR A 41 -8.52 -48.57 4.57
N LEU A 42 -7.69 -49.30 5.33
CA LEU A 42 -6.25 -48.98 5.46
C LEU A 42 -5.53 -49.03 4.10
N ASP A 43 -5.94 -49.94 3.22
CA ASP A 43 -5.39 -50.04 1.87
C ASP A 43 -5.72 -48.80 1.02
N LEU A 44 -6.95 -48.29 1.13
CA LEU A 44 -7.35 -47.05 0.46
C LEU A 44 -6.53 -45.85 0.95
N ILE A 45 -6.28 -45.77 2.26
CA ILE A 45 -5.45 -44.71 2.85
C ILE A 45 -4.01 -44.81 2.33
N ASN A 46 -3.44 -46.02 2.30
CA ASN A 46 -2.08 -46.24 1.81
C ASN A 46 -1.94 -45.84 0.34
N GLU A 47 -2.88 -46.23 -0.52
CA GLU A 47 -2.89 -45.81 -1.93
C GLU A 47 -2.97 -44.29 -2.06
N LEU A 48 -3.82 -43.64 -1.27
CA LEU A 48 -4.00 -42.19 -1.31
C LEU A 48 -2.74 -41.40 -0.93
N VAL A 49 -2.00 -41.89 0.08
CA VAL A 49 -0.74 -41.30 0.53
C VAL A 49 0.31 -41.43 -0.58
N VAL A 50 0.38 -42.58 -1.23
CA VAL A 50 1.30 -42.83 -2.34
C VAL A 50 0.96 -41.94 -3.53
N ASP A 51 -0.33 -41.85 -3.90
CA ASP A 51 -0.81 -40.97 -4.96
C ASP A 51 -0.42 -39.50 -4.71
N CYS A 52 -0.71 -38.99 -3.51
CA CYS A 52 -0.34 -37.63 -3.13
C CYS A 52 1.18 -37.40 -3.20
N THR A 53 1.97 -38.39 -2.79
CA THR A 53 3.44 -38.31 -2.79
C THR A 53 3.98 -38.27 -4.22
N ILE A 54 3.53 -39.17 -5.08
CA ILE A 54 3.95 -39.24 -6.49
C ILE A 54 3.52 -37.98 -7.25
N MET A 55 2.30 -37.50 -7.03
CA MET A 55 1.83 -36.23 -7.60
C MET A 55 2.70 -35.05 -7.16
N SER A 56 3.06 -34.98 -5.87
CA SER A 56 3.92 -33.93 -5.33
C SER A 56 5.31 -33.93 -5.96
N LEU A 57 5.94 -35.11 -6.03
CA LEU A 57 7.26 -35.28 -6.65
C LEU A 57 7.24 -34.94 -8.15
N SER A 58 6.16 -35.29 -8.85
CA SER A 58 6.01 -35.00 -10.28
C SER A 58 5.77 -33.51 -10.55
N CYS A 59 5.05 -32.81 -9.66
CA CYS A 59 4.77 -31.38 -9.80
C CYS A 59 5.97 -30.49 -9.45
N PHE A 60 6.81 -30.89 -8.49
CA PHE A 60 7.87 -30.02 -7.96
C PHE A 60 8.86 -29.48 -9.01
N PRO A 61 9.43 -30.30 -9.92
CA PRO A 61 10.35 -29.81 -10.96
C PRO A 61 9.68 -28.79 -11.88
N ILE A 62 8.40 -28.97 -12.15
CA ILE A 62 7.62 -28.12 -13.05
C ILE A 62 7.27 -26.81 -12.37
N TRP A 63 6.87 -26.86 -11.10
CA TRP A 63 6.68 -25.68 -10.27
C TRP A 63 7.98 -24.85 -10.23
N TRP A 64 9.11 -25.49 -9.94
CA TRP A 64 10.40 -24.81 -9.90
C TRP A 64 10.73 -24.15 -11.25
N LEU A 65 10.56 -24.89 -12.35
CA LEU A 65 10.79 -24.35 -13.70
C LEU A 65 9.92 -23.11 -13.98
N HIS A 66 8.60 -23.17 -13.74
CA HIS A 66 7.67 -22.11 -14.11
C HIS A 66 7.71 -20.90 -13.19
N PHE A 67 7.88 -21.09 -11.87
CA PHE A 67 7.75 -20.02 -10.87
C PHE A 67 9.09 -19.54 -10.32
N THR A 68 10.20 -20.18 -10.66
CA THR A 68 11.54 -19.68 -10.28
C THR A 68 12.39 -19.38 -11.51
N VAL A 69 12.67 -20.36 -12.37
CA VAL A 69 13.58 -20.19 -13.52
C VAL A 69 12.95 -19.29 -14.57
N LEU A 70 11.70 -19.56 -14.95
CA LEU A 70 10.98 -18.87 -16.02
C LEU A 70 10.03 -17.79 -15.49
N ALA A 71 10.13 -17.42 -14.21
CA ALA A 71 9.26 -16.39 -13.62
C ALA A 71 9.34 -15.05 -14.37
N HIS A 72 10.51 -14.73 -14.94
CA HIS A 72 10.76 -13.52 -15.71
C HIS A 72 10.19 -13.55 -17.13
N TRP A 73 9.72 -14.71 -17.62
CA TRP A 73 9.16 -14.82 -18.97
C TRP A 73 7.75 -14.23 -19.04
N PRO A 74 7.35 -13.68 -20.20
CA PRO A 74 5.99 -13.21 -20.38
C PRO A 74 4.99 -14.36 -20.20
N LEU A 75 3.85 -14.05 -19.57
CA LEU A 75 2.83 -15.01 -19.19
C LEU A 75 2.36 -15.89 -20.36
N LYS A 76 2.23 -15.33 -21.57
CA LYS A 76 1.86 -16.07 -22.79
C LYS A 76 2.82 -17.21 -23.13
N LYS A 77 4.14 -16.99 -22.98
CA LYS A 77 5.15 -18.03 -23.26
C LYS A 77 5.13 -19.13 -22.20
N ARG A 78 4.90 -18.75 -20.93
CA ARG A 78 4.75 -19.71 -19.83
C ARG A 78 3.51 -20.59 -20.03
N PHE A 79 2.37 -20.00 -20.43
CA PHE A 79 1.17 -20.77 -20.78
C PHE A 79 1.39 -21.73 -21.95
N ALA A 80 2.09 -21.31 -23.01
CA ALA A 80 2.42 -22.21 -24.11
C ALA A 80 3.30 -23.39 -23.64
N LEU A 81 4.25 -23.13 -22.74
CA LEU A 81 5.12 -24.17 -22.18
C LEU A 81 4.36 -25.18 -21.30
N HIS A 82 3.21 -24.80 -20.73
CA HIS A 82 2.39 -25.74 -19.95
C HIS A 82 1.92 -26.95 -20.74
N VAL A 83 1.76 -26.84 -22.06
CA VAL A 83 1.42 -27.98 -22.94
C VAL A 83 2.51 -29.05 -22.88
N VAL A 84 3.78 -28.64 -22.97
CA VAL A 84 4.93 -29.54 -22.91
C VAL A 84 5.14 -30.06 -21.51
N THR A 85 5.08 -29.18 -20.50
CA THR A 85 5.32 -29.60 -19.12
C THR A 85 4.19 -30.46 -18.55
N ALA A 86 2.96 -30.38 -19.07
CA ALA A 86 1.88 -31.32 -18.74
C ALA A 86 2.18 -32.74 -19.25
N ALA A 87 2.73 -32.87 -20.46
CA ALA A 87 3.18 -34.17 -20.97
C ALA A 87 4.35 -34.72 -20.15
N CYS A 88 5.32 -33.87 -19.78
CA CYS A 88 6.42 -34.27 -18.90
C CYS A 88 5.93 -34.69 -17.51
N TYR A 89 5.00 -33.94 -16.91
CA TYR A 89 4.36 -34.28 -15.63
C TYR A 89 3.78 -35.70 -15.67
N TYR A 90 2.94 -35.95 -16.67
CA TYR A 90 2.26 -37.22 -16.79
C TYR A 90 3.23 -38.37 -17.09
N GLY A 91 4.26 -38.15 -17.90
CA GLY A 91 5.31 -39.13 -18.15
C GLY A 91 6.10 -39.50 -16.88
N ILE A 92 6.46 -38.49 -16.05
CA ILE A 92 7.12 -38.72 -14.76
C ILE A 92 6.20 -39.51 -13.82
N TRP A 93 4.93 -39.12 -13.74
CA TRP A 93 3.93 -39.83 -12.93
C TRP A 93 3.82 -41.30 -13.34
N VAL A 94 3.66 -41.59 -14.64
CA VAL A 94 3.59 -42.98 -15.15
C VAL A 94 4.86 -43.74 -14.81
N ALA A 95 6.04 -43.15 -15.03
CA ALA A 95 7.32 -43.80 -14.72
C ALA A 95 7.43 -44.17 -13.22
N LEU A 96 7.03 -43.26 -12.33
CA LEU A 96 7.06 -43.49 -10.90
C LEU A 96 6.12 -44.64 -10.48
N TYR A 97 4.92 -44.75 -11.05
CA TYR A 97 4.04 -45.90 -10.78
C TYR A 97 4.53 -47.21 -11.36
N GLN A 98 5.15 -47.18 -12.55
CA GLN A 98 5.73 -48.38 -13.14
C GLN A 98 6.91 -48.92 -12.32
N ILE A 99 7.61 -48.05 -11.57
CA ILE A 99 8.65 -48.45 -10.61
C ILE A 99 8.02 -48.90 -9.28
N TYR A 100 7.04 -48.14 -8.76
CA TYR A 100 6.42 -48.40 -7.47
C TYR A 100 5.61 -49.71 -7.42
N ASN A 101 4.79 -49.98 -8.45
CA ASN A 101 3.88 -51.13 -8.43
C ASN A 101 4.60 -52.48 -8.22
N PRO A 102 5.68 -52.81 -8.97
CA PRO A 102 6.43 -54.04 -8.75
C PRO A 102 7.08 -54.13 -7.36
N LEU A 103 7.52 -53.01 -6.78
CA LEU A 103 8.14 -52.97 -5.45
C LEU A 103 7.17 -53.38 -4.34
N VAL A 104 5.87 -53.21 -4.55
CA VAL A 104 4.81 -53.57 -3.60
C VAL A 104 4.05 -54.82 -4.06
N GLY A 105 4.59 -55.57 -5.02
CA GLY A 105 4.00 -56.82 -5.53
C GLY A 105 2.75 -56.62 -6.39
N LYS A 106 2.45 -55.40 -6.83
CA LYS A 106 1.37 -55.10 -7.78
C LYS A 106 1.90 -55.24 -9.22
N PRO A 107 1.06 -55.66 -10.19
CA PRO A 107 1.46 -55.69 -11.58
C PRO A 107 1.74 -54.29 -12.12
N MET A 108 2.62 -54.22 -13.13
CA MET A 108 2.84 -53.01 -13.92
C MET A 108 1.51 -52.52 -14.51
N MET A 109 1.38 -51.20 -14.68
CA MET A 109 0.17 -50.63 -15.26
C MET A 109 0.03 -51.04 -16.72
N SER A 110 -1.15 -51.52 -17.10
CA SER A 110 -1.47 -51.81 -18.50
C SER A 110 -1.63 -50.52 -19.31
N GLY A 111 -1.49 -50.59 -20.64
CA GLY A 111 -1.70 -49.43 -21.51
C GLY A 111 -3.09 -48.80 -21.36
N LEU A 112 -4.13 -49.62 -21.09
CA LEU A 112 -5.48 -49.13 -20.82
C LEU A 112 -5.55 -48.37 -19.49
N GLN A 113 -4.92 -48.88 -18.43
CA GLN A 113 -4.86 -48.19 -17.14
C GLN A 113 -4.11 -46.87 -17.24
N VAL A 114 -3.00 -46.84 -18.00
CA VAL A 114 -2.29 -45.59 -18.30
C VAL A 114 -3.27 -44.60 -18.92
N LEU A 115 -3.92 -44.96 -20.05
CA LEU A 115 -4.84 -44.08 -20.75
C LEU A 115 -6.01 -43.58 -19.87
N GLN A 116 -6.61 -44.45 -19.06
CA GLN A 116 -7.71 -44.08 -18.16
C GLN A 116 -7.29 -43.07 -17.09
N ASN A 117 -6.04 -43.12 -16.63
CA ASN A 117 -5.50 -42.20 -15.63
C ASN A 117 -5.05 -40.85 -16.20
N ALA A 118 -4.99 -40.68 -17.53
CA ALA A 118 -4.55 -39.44 -18.16
C ALA A 118 -5.49 -38.26 -17.83
N GLY A 119 -6.80 -38.45 -17.97
CA GLY A 119 -7.79 -37.40 -17.75
C GLY A 119 -7.74 -36.78 -16.34
N PRO A 120 -7.90 -37.58 -15.27
CA PRO A 120 -7.85 -37.09 -13.90
C PRO A 120 -6.53 -36.40 -13.54
N ASN A 121 -5.38 -36.94 -13.99
CA ASN A 121 -4.07 -36.34 -13.72
C ASN A 121 -3.88 -35.01 -14.45
N LEU A 122 -4.30 -34.90 -15.71
CA LEU A 122 -4.24 -33.64 -16.46
C LEU A 122 -5.18 -32.59 -15.87
N LEU A 123 -6.34 -32.99 -15.36
CA LEU A 123 -7.25 -32.08 -14.66
C LEU A 123 -6.62 -31.52 -13.37
N PHE A 124 -6.00 -32.39 -12.55
CA PHE A 124 -5.25 -31.96 -11.36
C PHE A 124 -4.14 -30.97 -11.73
N TYR A 125 -3.36 -31.30 -12.77
CA TYR A 125 -2.28 -30.44 -13.27
C TYR A 125 -2.81 -29.05 -13.62
N VAL A 126 -3.86 -28.97 -14.45
CA VAL A 126 -4.46 -27.69 -14.85
C VAL A 126 -4.96 -26.92 -13.64
N GLN A 127 -5.65 -27.58 -12.70
CA GLN A 127 -6.19 -26.95 -11.50
C GLN A 127 -5.08 -26.32 -10.64
N VAL A 128 -4.06 -27.10 -10.28
CA VAL A 128 -2.94 -26.65 -9.43
C VAL A 128 -2.21 -25.47 -10.06
N PHE A 129 -1.79 -25.61 -11.32
CA PHE A 129 -1.00 -24.57 -11.97
C PHE A 129 -1.83 -23.32 -12.27
N SER A 130 -3.13 -23.46 -12.55
CA SER A 130 -4.03 -22.31 -12.68
C SER A 130 -4.15 -21.52 -11.38
N ILE A 131 -4.38 -22.22 -10.25
CA ILE A 131 -4.48 -21.57 -8.93
C ILE A 131 -3.18 -20.87 -8.56
N LEU A 132 -2.03 -21.49 -8.83
CA LEU A 132 -0.72 -20.87 -8.57
C LEU A 132 -0.48 -19.63 -9.45
N HIS A 133 -0.84 -19.67 -10.74
CA HIS A 133 -0.75 -18.49 -11.62
C HIS A 133 -1.68 -17.37 -11.15
N ILE A 134 -2.91 -17.69 -10.76
CA ILE A 134 -3.87 -16.74 -10.22
C ILE A 134 -3.31 -16.08 -8.95
N TYR A 135 -2.82 -16.88 -8.00
CA TYR A 135 -2.23 -16.38 -6.76
C TYR A 135 -1.03 -15.46 -7.03
N HIS A 136 -0.10 -15.85 -7.89
CA HIS A 136 1.05 -15.00 -8.24
C HIS A 136 0.63 -13.72 -8.96
N PHE A 137 -0.36 -13.80 -9.85
CA PHE A 137 -0.91 -12.63 -10.54
C PHE A 137 -1.50 -11.61 -9.55
N PHE A 138 -2.30 -12.07 -8.59
CA PHE A 138 -2.88 -11.19 -7.57
C PHE A 138 -1.82 -10.57 -6.67
N ARG A 139 -0.83 -11.35 -6.23
CA ARG A 139 0.28 -10.83 -5.41
C ARG A 139 1.14 -9.80 -6.14
N GLU A 140 1.42 -10.03 -7.42
CA GLU A 140 2.17 -9.08 -8.23
C GLU A 140 1.37 -7.78 -8.42
N ARG A 141 0.07 -7.89 -8.69
CA ARG A 141 -0.82 -6.73 -8.82
C ARG A 141 -0.91 -5.91 -7.53
N GLU A 142 -1.07 -6.57 -6.39
CA GLU A 142 -1.11 -5.89 -5.08
C GLU A 142 0.19 -5.12 -4.80
N SER A 143 1.33 -5.74 -5.06
CA SER A 143 2.65 -5.10 -4.93
C SER A 143 2.80 -3.89 -5.87
N GLN A 144 2.31 -4.00 -7.12
CA GLN A 144 2.31 -2.89 -8.08
C GLN A 144 1.44 -1.73 -7.59
N LEU A 145 0.22 -2.02 -7.10
CA LEU A 145 -0.70 -1.00 -6.58
C LEU A 145 -0.11 -0.25 -5.38
N LEU A 146 0.52 -0.97 -4.44
CA LEU A 146 1.18 -0.34 -3.29
C LEU A 146 2.35 0.55 -3.72
N ARG A 147 3.11 0.11 -4.73
CA ARG A 147 4.23 0.88 -5.28
C ARG A 147 3.76 2.14 -6.00
N GLU A 148 2.70 2.03 -6.79
CA GLU A 148 2.09 3.17 -7.48
C GLU A 148 1.60 4.22 -6.47
N LYS A 149 0.88 3.78 -5.43
CA LYS A 149 0.43 4.68 -4.35
C LYS A 149 1.60 5.41 -3.69
N ALA A 150 2.67 4.69 -3.34
CA ALA A 150 3.85 5.29 -2.72
C ALA A 150 4.55 6.31 -3.63
N LEU A 151 4.59 6.08 -4.95
CA LEU A 151 5.14 7.03 -5.91
C LEU A 151 4.27 8.29 -6.04
N THR A 152 2.95 8.13 -6.04
CA THR A 152 2.01 9.25 -6.07
C THR A 152 2.13 10.11 -4.81
N ASP A 153 2.20 9.49 -3.64
CA ASP A 153 2.38 10.21 -2.36
C ASP A 153 3.71 11.00 -2.35
N LEU A 154 4.79 10.39 -2.86
CA LEU A 154 6.09 11.05 -3.00
C LEU A 154 6.03 12.23 -4.00
N ALA A 155 5.33 12.07 -5.12
CA ALA A 155 5.16 13.13 -6.12
C ALA A 155 4.39 14.32 -5.53
N HIS A 156 3.27 14.07 -4.85
CA HIS A 156 2.52 15.12 -4.15
C HIS A 156 3.36 15.83 -3.10
N GLN A 157 4.13 15.09 -2.30
CA GLN A 157 5.02 15.71 -1.31
C GLN A 157 6.10 16.58 -1.97
N SER A 158 6.64 16.15 -3.10
CA SER A 158 7.61 16.93 -3.87
C SER A 158 7.01 18.20 -4.46
N GLU A 159 5.77 18.13 -4.96
CA GLU A 159 5.04 19.28 -5.48
C GLU A 159 4.77 20.31 -4.37
N ILE A 160 4.29 19.84 -3.21
CA ILE A 160 4.13 20.66 -2.01
C ILE A 160 5.45 21.35 -1.63
N ASN A 161 6.55 20.60 -1.62
CA ASN A 161 7.87 21.16 -1.29
C ASN A 161 8.35 22.18 -2.34
N ALA A 162 8.06 21.97 -3.63
CA ALA A 162 8.39 22.89 -4.69
C ALA A 162 7.58 24.19 -4.59
N LEU A 163 6.27 24.10 -4.31
CA LEU A 163 5.40 25.25 -4.03
C LEU A 163 5.93 26.06 -2.83
N LYS A 164 6.35 25.38 -1.75
CA LYS A 164 6.98 26.03 -0.60
C LYS A 164 8.27 26.77 -0.99
N ALA A 165 9.09 26.19 -1.86
CA ALA A 165 10.35 26.80 -2.30
C ALA A 165 10.19 28.04 -3.17
N GLN A 166 9.04 28.23 -3.84
CA GLN A 166 8.76 29.45 -4.62
C GLN A 166 8.66 30.71 -3.73
N ILE A 167 8.28 30.56 -2.46
CA ILE A 167 8.33 31.67 -1.50
C ILE A 167 9.74 31.72 -0.92
N GLN A 168 10.59 32.65 -1.40
CA GLN A 168 11.91 32.87 -0.80
C GLN A 168 11.77 33.65 0.51
N PRO A 169 11.87 33.01 1.69
CA PRO A 169 11.58 33.69 2.96
C PRO A 169 12.52 34.86 3.20
N HIS A 170 13.79 34.65 2.87
CA HIS A 170 14.83 35.67 3.02
C HIS A 170 14.55 36.91 2.16
N PHE A 171 14.12 36.74 0.91
CA PHE A 171 13.76 37.88 0.07
C PHE A 171 12.59 38.65 0.66
N LEU A 172 11.55 37.95 1.15
CA LEU A 172 10.39 38.58 1.77
C LEU A 172 10.77 39.37 3.03
N PHE A 173 11.51 38.76 3.95
CA PHE A 173 11.93 39.43 5.19
C PHE A 173 12.87 40.60 4.92
N ASN A 174 13.81 40.45 3.98
CA ASN A 174 14.68 41.55 3.59
C ASN A 174 13.88 42.70 3.00
N THR A 175 12.91 42.42 2.14
CA THR A 175 12.04 43.43 1.56
C THR A 175 11.25 44.16 2.64
N LEU A 176 10.63 43.44 3.59
CA LEU A 176 9.90 44.05 4.70
C LEU A 176 10.81 44.90 5.60
N ASN A 177 12.02 44.42 5.90
CA ASN A 177 13.00 45.16 6.70
C ASN A 177 13.48 46.44 5.97
N SER A 178 13.75 46.36 4.67
CA SER A 178 14.12 47.52 3.85
C SER A 178 12.98 48.55 3.79
N ILE A 179 11.73 48.11 3.61
CA ILE A 179 10.56 49.00 3.66
C ILE A 179 10.48 49.66 5.05
N SER A 180 10.55 48.88 6.13
CA SER A 180 10.52 49.41 7.50
C SER A 180 11.61 50.44 7.73
N ALA A 181 12.86 50.16 7.33
CA ALA A 181 13.99 51.08 7.46
C ALA A 181 13.82 52.39 6.67
N SER A 182 13.15 52.34 5.51
CA SER A 182 12.90 53.52 4.67
C SER A 182 11.85 54.49 5.24
N LEU A 183 11.08 54.07 6.25
CA LEU A 183 10.05 54.92 6.84
C LEU A 183 10.67 56.06 7.69
N PRO A 184 10.01 57.23 7.78
CA PRO A 184 10.39 58.28 8.73
C PRO A 184 10.17 57.85 10.21
N PRO A 185 10.93 58.39 11.18
CA PRO A 185 10.76 58.07 12.62
C PRO A 185 9.34 58.31 13.16
N LYS A 186 8.62 59.32 12.63
CA LYS A 186 7.24 59.63 13.00
C LYS A 186 6.20 58.57 12.63
N GLN A 187 6.55 57.58 11.79
CA GLN A 187 5.64 56.52 11.32
C GLN A 187 5.78 55.22 12.11
N GLU A 188 5.90 55.33 13.44
CA GLU A 188 6.10 54.17 14.31
C GLU A 188 4.99 53.12 14.20
N LYS A 189 3.73 53.56 14.06
CA LYS A 189 2.60 52.66 13.85
C LYS A 189 2.76 51.78 12.61
N THR A 190 3.27 52.33 11.51
CA THR A 190 3.49 51.59 10.27
C THR A 190 4.63 50.58 10.42
N ARG A 191 5.71 50.93 11.14
CA ARG A 191 6.79 49.97 11.45
C ARG A 191 6.29 48.77 12.24
N ILE A 192 5.45 49.01 13.25
CA ILE A 192 4.84 47.94 14.06
C ILE A 192 3.97 47.02 13.20
N LEU A 193 3.19 47.56 12.25
CA LEU A 193 2.38 46.75 11.34
C LEU A 193 3.25 45.90 10.40
N ILE A 194 4.34 46.45 9.87
CA ILE A 194 5.29 45.70 9.03
C ILE A 194 5.96 44.58 9.83
N ALA A 195 6.36 44.85 11.08
CA ALA A 195 6.93 43.83 11.96
C ALA A 195 5.95 42.70 12.26
N LYS A 196 4.70 43.04 12.61
CA LYS A 196 3.62 42.06 12.82
C LYS A 196 3.34 41.23 11.57
N LEU A 197 3.33 41.85 10.38
CA LEU A 197 3.19 41.14 9.12
C LEU A 197 4.35 40.15 8.89
N ALA A 198 5.59 40.56 9.22
CA ALA A 198 6.74 39.66 9.17
C ALA A 198 6.65 38.50 10.18
N ASP A 199 6.06 38.71 11.36
CA ASP A 199 5.74 37.65 12.33
C ASP A 199 4.71 36.66 11.75
N THR A 200 3.62 37.16 11.15
CA THR A 200 2.59 36.34 10.48
C THR A 200 3.20 35.44 9.40
N PHE A 201 4.07 35.98 8.53
CA PHE A 201 4.74 35.18 7.50
C PHE A 201 5.75 34.17 8.07
N ARG A 202 6.50 34.54 9.12
CA ARG A 202 7.39 33.59 9.81
C ARG A 202 6.62 32.42 10.36
N TYR A 203 5.49 32.69 11.01
CA TYR A 203 4.63 31.64 11.54
C TYR A 203 4.08 30.75 10.44
N ALA A 204 3.50 31.34 9.38
CA ALA A 204 2.96 30.59 8.25
C ALA A 204 4.01 29.70 7.58
N LEU A 205 5.25 30.16 7.44
CA LEU A 205 6.35 29.35 6.90
C LEU A 205 6.76 28.22 7.84
N ARG A 206 6.86 28.49 9.15
CA ARG A 206 7.16 27.48 10.17
C ARG A 206 6.07 26.40 10.24
N ALA A 207 4.81 26.81 10.17
CA ALA A 207 3.63 25.96 10.10
C ALA A 207 3.71 24.95 8.94
N THR A 208 4.39 25.28 7.84
CA THR A 208 4.57 24.32 6.73
C THR A 208 5.61 23.23 7.00
N GLN A 209 6.45 23.38 8.03
CA GLN A 209 7.55 22.46 8.34
C GLN A 209 7.23 21.54 9.53
N GLU A 210 6.33 21.97 10.41
CA GLU A 210 5.96 21.23 11.62
C GLU A 210 4.59 20.56 11.44
N THR A 211 4.49 19.28 11.82
CA THR A 211 3.21 18.56 11.79
C THR A 211 2.27 19.00 12.91
N LEU A 212 2.84 19.43 14.05
CA LEU A 212 2.12 19.86 15.25
C LEU A 212 2.88 21.03 15.89
N VAL A 213 2.12 21.97 16.47
CA VAL A 213 2.61 23.13 17.22
C VAL A 213 1.84 23.25 18.54
N PRO A 214 2.44 23.85 19.59
CA PRO A 214 1.69 24.13 20.81
C PRO A 214 0.58 25.16 20.54
N LEU A 215 -0.58 24.98 21.17
CA LEU A 215 -1.75 25.86 21.04
C LEU A 215 -1.41 27.32 21.35
N SER A 216 -0.49 27.57 22.30
CA SER A 216 0.04 28.91 22.57
C SER A 216 0.59 29.62 21.34
N SER A 217 1.28 28.90 20.44
CA SER A 217 1.79 29.50 19.20
C SER A 217 0.67 29.82 18.19
N GLU A 218 -0.37 28.99 18.12
CA GLU A 218 -1.58 29.30 17.33
C GLU A 218 -2.30 30.54 17.88
N LEU A 219 -2.48 30.64 19.21
CA LEU A 219 -3.13 31.78 19.85
C LEU A 219 -2.33 33.09 19.66
N GLU A 220 -1.00 33.02 19.78
CA GLU A 220 -0.12 34.16 19.49
C GLU A 220 -0.25 34.62 18.03
N PHE A 221 -0.28 33.67 17.09
CA PHE A 221 -0.50 33.96 15.68
C PHE A 221 -1.84 34.65 15.43
N ILE A 222 -2.93 34.11 15.99
CA ILE A 222 -4.28 34.69 15.86
C ILE A 222 -4.35 36.09 16.48
N GLN A 223 -3.70 36.32 17.62
CA GLN A 223 -3.59 37.64 18.24
C GLN A 223 -2.91 38.65 17.32
N ILE A 224 -1.79 38.27 16.68
CA ILE A 224 -1.07 39.12 15.73
C ILE A 224 -1.95 39.39 14.50
N TYR A 225 -2.56 38.34 13.94
CA TYR A 225 -3.43 38.41 12.78
C TYR A 225 -4.63 39.36 13.00
N LEU A 226 -5.37 39.17 14.10
CA LEU A 226 -6.50 40.05 14.45
C LEU A 226 -6.07 41.49 14.74
N THR A 227 -4.85 41.70 15.23
CA THR A 227 -4.29 43.05 15.41
C THR A 227 -4.07 43.75 14.06
N LEU A 228 -3.58 43.02 13.04
CA LEU A 228 -3.42 43.54 11.68
C LEU A 228 -4.78 43.85 11.04
N GLU A 229 -5.74 42.94 11.14
CA GLU A 229 -7.10 43.15 10.63
C GLU A 229 -7.81 44.31 11.37
N GLN A 230 -7.54 44.50 12.66
CA GLN A 230 -8.09 45.63 13.41
C GLN A 230 -7.51 46.97 12.93
N ALA A 231 -6.24 47.01 12.51
CA ALA A 231 -5.67 48.21 11.89
C ALA A 231 -6.36 48.55 10.56
N ARG A 232 -6.84 47.55 9.81
CA ARG A 232 -7.58 47.70 8.56
C ARG A 232 -9.04 48.11 8.78
N PHE A 233 -9.76 47.42 9.66
CA PHE A 233 -11.19 47.67 9.92
C PHE A 233 -11.45 48.77 10.97
N GLY A 234 -10.41 49.21 11.67
CA GLY A 234 -10.50 50.24 12.71
C GLY A 234 -11.46 49.84 13.83
N LYS A 235 -12.33 50.76 14.22
CA LYS A 235 -13.29 50.55 15.33
C LYS A 235 -14.37 49.49 15.03
N ARG A 236 -14.50 49.05 13.78
CA ARG A 236 -15.50 48.05 13.36
C ARG A 236 -15.13 46.63 13.80
N LEU A 237 -13.85 46.36 14.08
CA LEU A 237 -13.42 45.07 14.60
C LEU A 237 -13.07 45.18 16.09
N ARG A 238 -13.85 44.49 16.92
CA ARG A 238 -13.50 44.19 18.31
C ARG A 238 -13.22 42.70 18.42
N PHE A 239 -12.18 42.31 19.14
CA PHE A 239 -11.90 40.90 19.36
C PHE A 239 -11.48 40.63 20.81
N HIS A 240 -11.72 39.42 21.27
CA HIS A 240 -11.29 38.90 22.55
C HIS A 240 -10.80 37.46 22.33
N ILE A 241 -9.72 37.07 22.99
CA ILE A 241 -9.20 35.70 22.95
C ILE A 241 -9.14 35.23 24.39
N GLU A 242 -9.82 34.13 24.67
CA GLU A 242 -9.85 33.49 25.98
C GLU A 242 -9.49 32.01 25.79
N ALA A 243 -8.60 31.49 26.63
CA ALA A 243 -8.19 30.10 26.62
C ALA A 243 -8.03 29.62 28.07
N ASP A 244 -8.49 28.40 28.35
CA ASP A 244 -8.39 27.84 29.69
C ASP A 244 -6.92 27.62 30.09
N PRO A 245 -6.55 27.95 31.34
CA PRO A 245 -5.19 27.73 31.85
C PRO A 245 -4.79 26.26 31.74
N GLY A 246 -3.57 26.00 31.25
CA GLY A 246 -3.02 24.65 31.10
C GLY A 246 -3.15 24.06 29.69
N LEU A 247 -3.92 24.70 28.79
CA LEU A 247 -4.03 24.27 27.40
C LEU A 247 -2.87 24.73 26.50
N GLU A 248 -1.96 25.58 27.00
CA GLU A 248 -0.95 26.28 26.21
C GLU A 248 0.03 25.34 25.49
N ARG A 249 0.27 24.16 26.08
CA ARG A 249 1.20 23.14 25.57
C ARG A 249 0.53 22.07 24.71
N THR A 250 -0.80 22.10 24.61
CA THR A 250 -1.57 21.14 23.80
C THR A 250 -1.09 21.20 22.36
N GLN A 251 -0.74 20.05 21.79
CA GLN A 251 -0.26 19.96 20.42
C GLN A 251 -1.45 19.96 19.46
N VAL A 252 -1.47 20.93 18.56
CA VAL A 252 -2.50 21.10 17.52
C VAL A 252 -1.85 21.21 16.14
N PRO A 253 -2.54 20.83 15.06
CA PRO A 253 -2.09 21.16 13.72
C PRO A 253 -1.92 22.68 13.57
N PRO A 254 -0.84 23.16 12.92
CA PRO A 254 -0.66 24.59 12.72
C PRO A 254 -1.68 25.16 11.73
N LEU A 255 -1.99 26.45 11.87
CA LEU A 255 -3.01 27.19 11.13
C LEU A 255 -4.41 26.57 11.25
N LEU A 256 -4.70 25.86 12.35
CA LEU A 256 -6.00 25.26 12.60
C LEU A 256 -7.06 26.33 12.90
N LEU A 257 -6.71 27.37 13.65
CA LEU A 257 -7.65 28.41 14.06
C LEU A 257 -7.86 29.48 12.98
N GLN A 258 -6.90 29.63 12.06
CA GLN A 258 -6.94 30.67 11.02
C GLN A 258 -8.22 30.64 10.18
N PRO A 259 -8.65 29.50 9.59
CA PRO A 259 -9.83 29.47 8.73
C PRO A 259 -11.12 29.82 9.49
N LEU A 260 -11.18 29.48 10.79
CA LEU A 260 -12.33 29.80 11.64
C LEU A 260 -12.42 31.30 11.87
N VAL A 261 -11.28 31.94 12.19
CA VAL A 261 -11.20 33.38 12.41
C VAL A 261 -11.44 34.15 11.10
N GLU A 262 -10.87 33.71 9.98
CA GLU A 262 -11.12 34.29 8.66
C GLU A 262 -12.60 34.25 8.29
N ASN A 263 -13.25 33.12 8.50
CA ASN A 263 -14.69 32.99 8.28
C ASN A 263 -15.49 33.95 9.18
N ALA A 264 -15.12 34.09 10.46
CA ALA A 264 -15.77 35.03 11.37
C ALA A 264 -15.63 36.48 10.89
N LEU A 265 -14.44 36.89 10.44
CA LEU A 265 -14.22 38.24 9.91
C LEU A 265 -15.03 38.49 8.63
N LYS A 266 -14.98 37.55 7.68
CA LYS A 266 -15.66 37.64 6.39
C LYS A 266 -17.18 37.73 6.52
N HIS A 267 -17.77 36.97 7.45
CA HIS A 267 -19.21 36.91 7.59
C HIS A 267 -19.79 37.88 8.62
N ALA A 268 -19.05 38.20 9.69
CA ALA A 268 -19.57 39.05 10.77
C ALA A 268 -19.14 40.52 10.66
N ILE A 269 -17.99 40.82 10.04
CA ILE A 269 -17.39 42.17 10.08
C ILE A 269 -17.46 42.86 8.73
N GLU A 270 -17.12 42.15 7.65
CA GLU A 270 -17.07 42.72 6.29
C GLU A 270 -18.44 43.28 5.83
N PRO A 271 -19.59 42.58 6.03
CA PRO A 271 -20.90 43.06 5.59
C PRO A 271 -21.54 44.10 6.54
N SER A 272 -21.08 44.20 7.79
CA SER A 272 -21.72 45.01 8.83
C SER A 272 -21.18 46.46 8.85
N LEU A 273 -22.04 47.44 8.57
CA LEU A 273 -21.70 48.87 8.63
C LEU A 273 -21.32 49.31 10.05
N ASP A 274 -21.96 48.75 11.07
CA ASP A 274 -21.70 49.04 12.49
C ASP A 274 -20.55 48.23 13.09
N GLY A 275 -19.99 47.28 12.32
CA GLY A 275 -18.93 46.37 12.75
C GLY A 275 -19.45 45.16 13.54
N GLY A 276 -18.56 44.47 14.24
CA GLY A 276 -18.91 43.29 15.02
C GLY A 276 -17.80 42.86 16.00
N GLN A 277 -18.06 41.75 16.71
CA GLN A 277 -17.13 41.20 17.69
C GLN A 277 -16.79 39.74 17.36
N VAL A 278 -15.49 39.42 17.36
CA VAL A 278 -14.97 38.03 17.33
C VAL A 278 -14.59 37.63 18.77
N ARG A 279 -15.02 36.46 19.22
CA ARG A 279 -14.66 35.88 20.52
C ARG A 279 -14.31 34.41 20.33
#